data_AF-A0A2J6QYY0-F1
#
_entry.id   AF-A0A2J6QYY0-F1
#
_cell.length_a   1.000
_cell.length_b   1.000
_cell.length_c   1.000
_cell.angle_alpha   90.00
_cell.angle_beta   90.00
_cell.angle_gamma   90.00
#
_symmetry.space_group_name_H-M   'P 1'
#
loop_
_entity.id
_entity.type
_entity.pdbx_description
1 polymer ?
#
loop_
_entity_poly.entity_id
_entity_poly.type
_entity_poly.pdbx_seq_one_letter_code
_entity_poly.pdbx_strand_id
1 'polypeptide(L)'
;MTSTRPPQSRADCKANFDLIRWWISQCELHPVCARVPDFASNFQLPTRLIDIGIEPDAIPRLIVSSDLDEAADRRYVALSHCWGDPSKVPKTVRATLAQHQERITGLSKTFGDAIEVTRQIGARYLWIDSLCIVQQDAVDWEIECSKMSFIYARAYCVLSAMGAADGSVRLFIPRSSYPPSSRINHVRDWDSVSKGPLSTRGWAFQEHQLSTKIVHFTKSRLLWECRTCVAYEDFQAPISRIILGTGTRNFSVPSGKWRLLDGRPGKNEKYNRINFSPSKALALQTRHDIHTRWLKAVEIYSSRSLTFSDDKLPALSGLASALSAVIGKDDYLAGIWADDILRGLFWKHGTTFRALFKQTGAYTFLAVGFI
;
A
#
# COMPACT_ATOMS: atom_id res chain seq x y z
N MET A 1 9.83 4.27 -28.87
CA MET A 1 8.49 3.83 -29.30
C MET A 1 7.74 3.33 -28.07
N THR A 2 6.66 4.00 -27.66
CA THR A 2 5.81 3.57 -26.55
C THR A 2 4.88 2.47 -27.04
N SER A 3 5.22 1.21 -26.75
CA SER A 3 4.36 0.07 -27.08
C SER A 3 3.15 0.07 -26.15
N THR A 4 1.97 0.34 -26.71
CA THR A 4 0.69 0.11 -26.03
C THR A 4 0.37 -1.37 -26.14
N ARG A 5 0.18 -2.03 -24.99
CA ARG A 5 -0.22 -3.45 -24.94
C ARG A 5 -1.74 -3.54 -24.96
N PRO A 6 -2.36 -4.41 -25.78
CA PRO A 6 -3.80 -4.60 -25.71
C PRO A 6 -4.18 -5.17 -24.32
N PRO A 7 -5.22 -4.62 -23.67
CA PRO A 7 -5.67 -5.15 -22.39
C PRO A 7 -6.11 -6.61 -22.49
N GLN A 8 -5.89 -7.41 -21.44
CA GLN A 8 -6.07 -8.87 -21.52
C GLN A 8 -7.46 -9.32 -21.07
N SER A 9 -8.27 -9.97 -21.90
CA SER A 9 -9.62 -10.44 -21.49
C SER A 9 -9.65 -11.19 -20.14
N ARG A 10 -8.61 -11.99 -19.87
CA ARG A 10 -8.34 -12.61 -18.57
C ARG A 10 -7.21 -11.89 -17.85
N ALA A 11 -7.52 -11.32 -16.69
CA ALA A 11 -6.52 -10.61 -15.89
C ALA A 11 -5.53 -11.58 -15.21
N ASP A 12 -5.95 -12.82 -14.96
CA ASP A 12 -5.19 -13.96 -14.41
C ASP A 12 -4.39 -14.72 -15.48
N CYS A 13 -3.75 -14.01 -16.41
CA CYS A 13 -3.04 -14.62 -17.53
C CYS A 13 -1.51 -14.48 -17.40
N LYS A 14 -0.78 -15.41 -18.03
CA LYS A 14 0.69 -15.40 -18.07
C LYS A 14 1.25 -14.03 -18.44
N ALA A 15 0.66 -13.36 -19.42
CA ALA A 15 1.15 -12.08 -19.89
C ALA A 15 1.01 -10.95 -18.83
N ASN A 16 0.03 -11.03 -17.92
CA ASN A 16 -0.09 -10.10 -16.80
C ASN A 16 0.90 -10.42 -15.67
N PHE A 17 1.16 -11.70 -15.39
CA PHE A 17 2.23 -12.07 -14.48
C PHE A 17 3.61 -11.65 -15.01
N ASP A 18 3.87 -11.84 -16.31
CA ASP A 18 5.07 -11.35 -16.99
C ASP A 18 5.21 -9.83 -16.86
N LEU A 19 4.11 -9.09 -17.01
CA LEU A 19 4.09 -7.64 -16.83
C LEU A 19 4.43 -7.22 -15.39
N ILE A 20 3.86 -7.88 -14.39
CA ILE A 20 4.16 -7.58 -12.98
C ILE A 20 5.64 -7.83 -12.68
N ARG A 21 6.19 -8.97 -13.13
CA ARG A 21 7.62 -9.27 -12.99
C ARG A 21 8.50 -8.21 -13.65
N TRP A 22 8.10 -7.78 -14.84
CA TRP A 22 8.81 -6.72 -15.55
C TRP A 22 8.74 -5.37 -14.81
N TRP A 23 7.58 -4.98 -14.26
CA TRP A 23 7.49 -3.76 -13.43
C TRP A 23 8.39 -3.81 -12.21
N ILE A 24 8.46 -4.96 -11.53
CA ILE A 24 9.35 -5.17 -10.40
C ILE A 24 10.82 -5.01 -10.83
N SER A 25 11.24 -5.67 -11.92
CA SER A 25 12.62 -5.59 -12.39
C SER A 25 13.02 -4.18 -12.83
N GLN A 26 12.12 -3.44 -13.50
CA GLN A 26 12.37 -2.03 -13.83
C GLN A 26 12.47 -1.16 -12.57
N CYS A 27 11.67 -1.47 -11.56
CA CYS A 27 11.67 -0.71 -10.31
C CYS A 27 12.97 -0.90 -9.51
N GLU A 28 13.58 -2.08 -9.56
CA GLU A 28 14.87 -2.36 -8.93
C GLU A 28 16.02 -1.53 -9.52
N LEU A 29 15.86 -1.01 -10.74
CA LEU A 29 16.81 -0.07 -11.35
C LEU A 29 16.69 1.36 -10.79
N HIS A 30 15.63 1.68 -10.04
CA HIS A 30 15.49 3.01 -9.45
C HIS A 30 16.32 3.12 -8.15
N PRO A 31 17.27 4.07 -8.05
CA PRO A 31 18.10 4.22 -6.84
C PRO A 31 17.32 4.38 -5.54
N VAL A 32 16.14 5.00 -5.59
CA VAL A 32 15.25 5.20 -4.43
C VAL A 32 14.48 3.93 -4.07
N CYS A 33 14.17 3.07 -5.04
CA CYS A 33 13.36 1.87 -4.81
C CYS A 33 14.19 0.61 -4.53
N ALA A 34 15.49 0.64 -4.88
CA ALA A 34 16.43 -0.45 -4.59
C ALA A 34 16.94 -0.43 -3.14
N ARG A 35 16.82 0.72 -2.46
CA ARG A 35 17.25 0.89 -1.07
C ARG A 35 16.10 0.58 -0.12
N VAL A 36 16.43 -0.12 0.96
CA VAL A 36 15.53 -0.19 2.12
C VAL A 36 15.41 1.21 2.72
N PRO A 37 14.20 1.69 3.07
CA PRO A 37 14.05 2.95 3.78
C PRO A 37 14.79 2.94 5.12
N ASP A 38 15.47 4.03 5.48
CA ASP A 38 16.32 4.11 6.68
C ASP A 38 15.58 3.72 7.96
N PHE A 39 14.31 4.16 8.12
CA PHE A 39 13.47 3.82 9.27
C PHE A 39 13.19 2.31 9.41
N ALA A 40 13.32 1.54 8.32
CA ALA A 40 13.08 0.09 8.27
C ALA A 40 14.37 -0.72 8.04
N SER A 41 15.54 -0.08 8.13
CA SER A 41 16.85 -0.71 7.88
C SER A 41 17.12 -1.91 8.78
N ASN A 42 16.80 -1.80 10.07
CA ASN A 42 17.01 -2.84 11.08
C ASN A 42 15.91 -3.93 11.13
N PHE A 43 14.77 -3.70 10.47
CA PHE A 43 13.72 -4.71 10.40
C PHE A 43 14.13 -5.77 9.37
N GLN A 44 14.00 -7.05 9.67
CA GLN A 44 14.35 -8.11 8.71
C GLN A 44 13.10 -8.77 8.14
N LEU A 45 12.30 -9.38 9.01
CA LEU A 45 11.10 -10.12 8.64
C LEU A 45 9.98 -9.90 9.67
N PRO A 46 8.70 -10.08 9.26
CA PRO A 46 7.59 -10.23 10.19
C PRO A 46 7.83 -11.42 11.13
N THR A 47 7.09 -11.51 12.24
CA THR A 47 7.22 -12.65 13.16
C THR A 47 6.83 -13.96 12.49
N ARG A 48 5.79 -13.90 11.64
CA ARG A 48 5.26 -15.05 10.92
C ARG A 48 5.01 -14.73 9.46
N LEU A 49 5.18 -15.74 8.63
CA LEU A 49 4.93 -15.70 7.19
C LEU A 49 4.12 -16.93 6.80
N ILE A 50 3.35 -16.81 5.72
CA ILE A 50 2.74 -17.95 5.05
C ILE A 50 3.77 -18.49 4.06
N ASP A 51 4.27 -19.70 4.30
CA ASP A 51 5.04 -20.47 3.33
C ASP A 51 4.06 -21.10 2.34
N ILE A 52 4.04 -20.60 1.11
CA ILE A 52 3.15 -21.11 0.06
C ILE A 52 3.81 -22.25 -0.73
N GLY A 53 5.07 -22.58 -0.45
CA GLY A 53 5.85 -23.50 -1.26
C GLY A 53 6.13 -23.00 -2.68
N ILE A 54 6.96 -23.75 -3.40
CA ILE A 54 7.33 -23.45 -4.79
C ILE A 54 6.49 -24.24 -5.80
N GLU A 55 5.98 -25.41 -5.39
CA GLU A 55 5.16 -26.26 -6.23
C GLU A 55 3.71 -25.77 -6.32
N PRO A 56 3.00 -25.96 -7.46
CA PRO A 56 1.62 -25.52 -7.62
C PRO A 56 0.64 -26.12 -6.61
N ASP A 57 0.86 -27.37 -6.21
CA ASP A 57 0.05 -28.14 -5.27
C ASP A 57 0.53 -28.05 -3.81
N ALA A 58 1.62 -27.31 -3.56
CA ALA A 58 2.11 -27.09 -2.20
C ALA A 58 1.02 -26.46 -1.34
N ILE A 59 0.82 -27.03 -0.15
CA ILE A 59 -0.21 -26.59 0.79
C ILE A 59 0.36 -25.41 1.60
N PRO A 60 -0.28 -24.23 1.59
CA PRO A 60 0.18 -23.10 2.37
C PRO A 60 0.14 -23.40 3.86
N ARG A 61 1.17 -22.96 4.59
CA ARG A 61 1.26 -23.11 6.05
C ARG A 61 1.88 -21.88 6.70
N LEU A 62 1.54 -21.63 7.95
CA LEU A 62 2.08 -20.53 8.74
C LEU A 62 3.40 -20.95 9.38
N ILE A 63 4.46 -20.17 9.18
CA ILE A 63 5.78 -20.44 9.75
C ILE A 63 6.23 -19.27 10.62
N VAL A 64 7.10 -19.54 11.60
CA VAL A 64 7.78 -18.51 12.37
C VAL A 64 9.06 -18.13 11.64
N SER A 65 9.28 -16.84 11.42
CA SER A 65 10.39 -16.38 10.59
C SER A 65 11.77 -16.55 11.22
N SER A 66 11.86 -16.74 12.54
CA SER A 66 13.09 -17.11 13.24
C SER A 66 13.64 -18.47 12.81
N ASP A 67 12.77 -19.36 12.32
CA ASP A 67 13.12 -20.74 11.97
C ASP A 67 13.64 -20.85 10.52
N LEU A 68 13.63 -19.73 9.78
CA LEU A 68 14.13 -19.66 8.41
C LEU A 68 15.65 -19.57 8.41
N ASP A 69 16.30 -20.39 7.59
CA ASP A 69 17.72 -20.28 7.27
C ASP A 69 18.05 -18.85 6.78
N GLU A 70 19.16 -18.30 7.26
CA GLU A 70 19.66 -16.98 6.85
C GLU A 70 20.10 -16.97 5.38
N ALA A 71 20.54 -18.11 4.84
CA ALA A 71 20.95 -18.24 3.44
C ALA A 71 19.76 -18.36 2.46
N ALA A 72 18.54 -18.59 2.96
CA ALA A 72 17.37 -18.75 2.12
C ALA A 72 16.89 -17.43 1.51
N ASP A 73 16.22 -17.50 0.36
CA ASP A 73 15.49 -16.36 -0.19
C ASP A 73 14.33 -15.98 0.75
N ARG A 74 14.51 -14.89 1.48
CA ARG A 74 13.58 -14.38 2.50
C ARG A 74 12.61 -13.32 1.96
N ARG A 75 12.52 -13.14 0.64
CA ARG A 75 11.56 -12.21 0.03
C ARG A 75 10.13 -12.66 0.31
N TYR A 76 9.32 -11.74 0.84
CA TYR A 76 7.89 -11.95 1.04
C TYR A 76 7.06 -10.88 0.35
N VAL A 77 5.86 -11.27 -0.07
CA VAL A 77 4.82 -10.38 -0.58
C VAL A 77 3.87 -10.05 0.57
N ALA A 78 3.33 -8.84 0.61
CA ALA A 78 2.26 -8.50 1.57
C ALA A 78 0.94 -8.26 0.83
N LEU A 79 -0.18 -8.67 1.43
CA LEU A 79 -1.51 -8.42 0.89
C LEU A 79 -2.21 -7.30 1.67
N SER A 80 -2.53 -6.21 0.97
CA SER A 80 -3.42 -5.16 1.46
C SER A 80 -4.83 -5.42 0.95
N HIS A 81 -5.77 -5.71 1.85
CA HIS A 81 -7.13 -6.12 1.49
C HIS A 81 -8.19 -5.64 2.49
N CYS A 82 -9.46 -5.70 2.09
CA CYS A 82 -10.59 -5.47 2.98
C CYS A 82 -11.02 -6.78 3.64
N TRP A 83 -11.16 -6.77 4.96
CA TRP A 83 -11.68 -7.94 5.69
C TRP A 83 -13.17 -8.18 5.40
N GLY A 84 -13.92 -7.12 5.07
CA GLY A 84 -15.37 -7.20 4.96
C GLY A 84 -15.99 -7.50 6.33
N ASP A 85 -16.79 -8.55 6.40
CA ASP A 85 -17.34 -9.09 7.64
C ASP A 85 -16.25 -9.86 8.42
N PRO A 86 -15.78 -9.36 9.59
CA PRO A 86 -14.71 -9.99 10.36
C PRO A 86 -15.04 -11.40 10.87
N SER A 87 -16.31 -11.82 10.85
CA SER A 87 -16.71 -13.19 11.19
C SER A 87 -16.45 -14.20 10.07
N LYS A 88 -16.31 -13.72 8.82
CA LYS A 88 -16.17 -14.55 7.61
C LYS A 88 -14.76 -14.60 7.05
N VAL A 89 -13.89 -13.68 7.46
CA VAL A 89 -12.49 -13.64 7.00
C VAL A 89 -11.70 -14.80 7.62
N PRO A 90 -10.97 -15.59 6.81
CA PRO A 90 -10.05 -16.60 7.35
C PRO A 90 -8.98 -15.93 8.19
N LYS A 91 -8.82 -16.40 9.42
CA LYS A 91 -7.94 -15.78 10.41
C LYS A 91 -7.33 -16.79 11.37
N THR A 92 -6.16 -16.47 11.89
CA THR A 92 -5.48 -17.27 12.91
C THR A 92 -5.94 -16.83 14.29
N VAL A 93 -6.40 -17.76 15.11
CA VAL A 93 -6.61 -17.56 16.56
C VAL A 93 -5.79 -18.59 17.30
N ARG A 94 -5.62 -18.46 18.63
CA ARG A 94 -4.86 -19.44 19.42
C ARG A 94 -5.31 -20.90 19.18
N ALA A 95 -6.61 -21.13 19.03
CA ALA A 95 -7.18 -22.45 18.77
C ALA A 95 -6.82 -23.04 17.40
N THR A 96 -6.56 -22.21 16.38
CA THR A 96 -6.23 -22.66 15.02
C THR A 96 -4.76 -22.49 14.67
N LEU A 97 -3.94 -21.94 15.58
CA LEU A 97 -2.53 -21.65 15.33
C LEU A 97 -1.72 -22.90 14.96
N ALA A 98 -1.80 -23.95 15.77
CA ALA A 98 -1.10 -25.21 15.50
C ALA A 98 -1.55 -25.84 14.17
N GLN A 99 -2.87 -25.83 13.91
CA GLN A 99 -3.41 -26.28 12.63
C GLN A 99 -2.84 -25.48 11.46
N HIS A 100 -2.84 -24.14 11.54
CA HIS A 100 -2.30 -23.28 10.49
C HIS A 100 -0.80 -23.48 10.28
N GLN A 101 -0.04 -23.85 11.33
CA GLN A 101 1.39 -24.17 11.23
C GLN A 101 1.65 -25.46 10.45
N GLU A 102 0.74 -26.42 10.50
CA GLU A 102 0.77 -27.62 9.66
C GLU A 102 0.22 -27.34 8.26
N ARG A 103 -0.95 -26.71 8.18
CA ARG A 103 -1.67 -26.37 6.94
C ARG A 103 -2.76 -25.31 7.16
N ILE A 104 -2.86 -24.36 6.25
CA ILE A 104 -3.96 -23.39 6.22
C ILE A 104 -5.06 -23.93 5.31
N THR A 105 -6.27 -24.02 5.83
CA THR A 105 -7.47 -24.44 5.09
C THR A 105 -8.51 -23.32 5.05
N GLY A 106 -9.48 -23.40 4.13
CA GLY A 106 -10.59 -22.43 4.08
C GLY A 106 -10.17 -21.05 3.59
N LEU A 107 -9.16 -20.96 2.72
CA LEU A 107 -8.70 -19.70 2.14
C LEU A 107 -9.82 -19.00 1.35
N SER A 108 -9.86 -17.68 1.46
CA SER A 108 -10.76 -16.84 0.69
C SER A 108 -10.34 -16.80 -0.79
N LYS A 109 -11.23 -16.33 -1.67
CA LYS A 109 -10.88 -16.20 -3.11
C LYS A 109 -9.75 -15.18 -3.30
N THR A 110 -9.75 -14.08 -2.55
CA THR A 110 -8.66 -13.11 -2.55
C THR A 110 -7.33 -13.75 -2.13
N PHE A 111 -7.34 -14.60 -1.08
CA PHE A 111 -6.12 -15.21 -0.57
C PHE A 111 -5.56 -16.26 -1.55
N GLY A 112 -6.42 -17.05 -2.18
CA GLY A 112 -6.02 -17.99 -3.23
C GLY A 112 -5.35 -17.27 -4.40
N ASP A 113 -5.94 -16.19 -4.90
CA ASP A 113 -5.33 -15.39 -5.97
C ASP A 113 -4.02 -14.73 -5.52
N ALA A 114 -3.92 -14.27 -4.26
CA ALA A 114 -2.70 -13.67 -3.73
C ALA A 114 -1.54 -14.69 -3.66
N ILE A 115 -1.82 -15.93 -3.28
CA ILE A 115 -0.86 -17.04 -3.31
C ILE A 115 -0.39 -17.29 -4.74
N GLU A 116 -1.31 -17.37 -5.70
CA GLU A 116 -0.98 -17.58 -7.11
C GLU A 116 -0.09 -16.46 -7.65
N VAL A 117 -0.46 -15.19 -7.42
CA VAL A 117 0.36 -14.04 -7.83
C VAL A 117 1.74 -14.12 -7.19
N THR A 118 1.84 -14.46 -5.91
CA THR A 118 3.11 -14.53 -5.16
C THR A 118 4.04 -15.57 -5.79
N ARG A 119 3.52 -16.77 -6.12
CA ARG A 119 4.28 -17.80 -6.85
C ARG A 119 4.71 -17.32 -8.23
N GLN A 120 3.79 -16.74 -9.00
CA GLN A 120 4.03 -16.30 -10.37
C GLN A 120 5.07 -15.18 -10.49
N ILE A 121 5.24 -14.36 -9.44
CA ILE A 121 6.28 -13.33 -9.40
C ILE A 121 7.60 -13.81 -8.79
N GLY A 122 7.70 -15.10 -8.46
CA GLY A 122 8.92 -15.76 -7.99
C GLY A 122 9.24 -15.54 -6.51
N ALA A 123 8.21 -15.32 -5.68
CA ALA A 123 8.34 -15.26 -4.22
C ALA A 123 7.67 -16.49 -3.58
N ARG A 124 8.16 -16.89 -2.40
CA ARG A 124 7.66 -18.06 -1.65
C ARG A 124 6.81 -17.66 -0.44
N TYR A 125 7.08 -16.50 0.13
CA TYR A 125 6.45 -16.09 1.37
C TYR A 125 5.39 -15.02 1.13
N LEU A 126 4.27 -15.14 1.82
CA LEU A 126 3.17 -14.18 1.79
C LEU A 126 2.84 -13.75 3.22
N TRP A 127 2.54 -12.47 3.40
CA TRP A 127 2.07 -11.91 4.66
C TRP A 127 0.65 -11.37 4.49
N ILE A 128 -0.25 -11.85 5.34
CA ILE A 128 -1.66 -11.42 5.42
C ILE A 128 -1.97 -11.18 6.89
N ASP A 129 -2.38 -9.96 7.24
CA ASP A 129 -2.63 -9.54 8.63
C ASP A 129 -3.53 -10.51 9.41
N SER A 130 -4.64 -10.95 8.82
CA SER A 130 -5.59 -11.85 9.47
C SER A 130 -5.02 -13.23 9.79
N LEU A 131 -3.99 -13.69 9.05
CA LEU A 131 -3.37 -15.01 9.21
C LEU A 131 -2.03 -14.96 9.95
N CYS A 132 -1.24 -13.91 9.74
CA CYS A 132 0.09 -13.77 10.33
C CYS A 132 0.07 -13.14 11.74
N ILE A 133 -1.03 -12.52 12.14
CA ILE A 133 -1.27 -12.01 13.49
C ILE A 133 -2.26 -12.95 14.17
N VAL A 134 -1.97 -13.36 15.40
CA VAL A 134 -2.89 -14.18 16.21
C VAL A 134 -4.01 -13.26 16.70
N GLN A 135 -5.19 -13.43 16.11
CA GLN A 135 -6.36 -12.63 16.42
C GLN A 135 -6.90 -12.97 17.82
N GLN A 136 -7.54 -11.98 18.45
CA GLN A 136 -8.06 -12.07 19.83
C GLN A 136 -6.95 -12.32 20.88
N ASP A 137 -5.71 -11.97 20.53
CA ASP A 137 -4.56 -11.97 21.42
C ASP A 137 -4.00 -10.54 21.48
N ALA A 138 -4.26 -9.84 22.58
CA ALA A 138 -3.87 -8.44 22.72
C ALA A 138 -2.34 -8.26 22.69
N VAL A 139 -1.59 -9.21 23.25
CA VAL A 139 -0.13 -9.14 23.31
C VAL A 139 0.47 -9.36 21.92
N ASP A 140 -0.01 -10.37 21.20
CA ASP A 140 0.45 -10.62 19.83
C ASP A 140 0.06 -9.47 18.89
N TRP A 141 -1.16 -8.93 19.05
CA TRP A 141 -1.61 -7.77 18.29
C TRP A 141 -0.72 -6.54 18.54
N GLU A 142 -0.40 -6.21 19.79
CA GLU A 142 0.44 -5.05 20.12
C GLU A 142 1.85 -5.17 19.51
N ILE A 143 2.43 -6.37 19.61
CA ILE A 143 3.73 -6.68 19.02
C ILE A 143 3.68 -6.54 17.50
N GLU A 144 2.70 -7.13 16.83
CA GLU A 144 2.64 -7.13 15.36
C GLU A 144 2.18 -5.80 14.78
N CYS A 145 1.25 -5.09 15.43
CA CYS A 145 0.77 -3.79 14.98
C CYS A 145 1.90 -2.75 14.99
N SER A 146 2.80 -2.81 15.99
CA SER A 146 4.01 -1.97 16.06
C SER A 146 4.97 -2.19 14.88
N LYS A 147 4.92 -3.39 14.26
CA LYS A 147 5.78 -3.78 13.14
C LYS A 147 5.18 -3.49 11.77
N MET A 148 3.87 -3.21 11.69
CA MET A 148 3.12 -3.02 10.44
C MET A 148 3.84 -2.07 9.47
N SER A 149 4.44 -1.00 9.98
CA SER A 149 5.09 0.00 9.15
C SER A 149 6.28 -0.59 8.39
N PHE A 150 7.07 -1.40 9.07
CA PHE A 150 8.24 -2.07 8.50
C PHE A 150 7.86 -3.24 7.61
N ILE A 151 6.80 -3.98 7.97
CA ILE A 151 6.28 -5.11 7.18
C ILE A 151 5.95 -4.66 5.75
N TYR A 152 5.17 -3.59 5.62
CA TYR A 152 4.80 -3.08 4.30
C TYR A 152 5.97 -2.36 3.60
N ALA A 153 6.82 -1.67 4.35
CA ALA A 153 8.00 -0.99 3.78
C ALA A 153 9.06 -1.95 3.19
N ARG A 154 9.21 -3.14 3.79
CA ARG A 154 10.19 -4.16 3.39
C ARG A 154 9.64 -5.27 2.49
N ALA A 155 8.33 -5.33 2.30
CA ALA A 155 7.74 -6.30 1.38
C ALA A 155 8.38 -6.19 -0.01
N TYR A 156 8.70 -7.33 -0.62
CA TYR A 156 9.22 -7.43 -1.98
C TYR A 156 8.27 -6.74 -2.97
N CYS A 157 6.97 -7.01 -2.79
CA CYS A 157 5.88 -6.32 -3.45
C CYS A 157 4.64 -6.37 -2.56
N VAL A 158 3.78 -5.36 -2.65
CA VAL A 158 2.47 -5.36 -2.01
C VAL A 158 1.37 -5.54 -3.06
N LEU A 159 0.51 -6.52 -2.84
CA LEU A 159 -0.68 -6.74 -3.63
C LEU A 159 -1.81 -5.93 -2.98
N SER A 160 -2.37 -4.99 -3.72
CA SER A 160 -3.50 -4.17 -3.25
C SER A 160 -4.79 -4.67 -3.90
N ALA A 161 -5.66 -5.30 -3.10
CA ALA A 161 -6.95 -5.86 -3.52
C ALA A 161 -8.02 -4.76 -3.70
N MET A 162 -7.71 -3.72 -4.47
CA MET A 162 -8.51 -2.49 -4.55
C MET A 162 -9.94 -2.71 -5.09
N GLY A 163 -10.12 -3.67 -5.99
CA GLY A 163 -11.42 -4.01 -6.56
C GLY A 163 -12.31 -4.86 -5.65
N ALA A 164 -11.74 -5.44 -4.60
CA ALA A 164 -12.40 -6.37 -3.69
C ALA A 164 -12.87 -5.65 -2.42
N ALA A 165 -14.18 -5.66 -2.15
CA ALA A 165 -14.73 -5.11 -0.92
C ALA A 165 -14.55 -6.04 0.29
N ASP A 166 -14.30 -7.33 0.04
CA ASP A 166 -14.04 -8.38 1.03
C ASP A 166 -13.29 -9.56 0.38
N GLY A 167 -12.93 -10.56 1.18
CA GLY A 167 -12.18 -11.75 0.75
C GLY A 167 -12.92 -12.70 -0.22
N SER A 168 -14.24 -12.56 -0.39
CA SER A 168 -15.05 -13.40 -1.27
C SER A 168 -14.88 -13.04 -2.76
N VAL A 169 -14.30 -11.87 -3.03
CA VAL A 169 -14.00 -11.37 -4.37
C VAL A 169 -12.60 -11.81 -4.79
N ARG A 170 -12.41 -12.12 -6.06
CA ARG A 170 -11.08 -12.41 -6.64
C ARG A 170 -10.24 -11.15 -6.80
N LEU A 171 -8.91 -11.27 -6.76
CA LEU A 171 -8.02 -10.18 -7.18
C LEU A 171 -8.20 -9.91 -8.67
N PHE A 172 -8.26 -10.98 -9.46
CA PHE A 172 -8.51 -10.90 -10.89
C PHE A 172 -10.01 -10.91 -11.17
N ILE A 173 -10.63 -9.73 -11.08
CA ILE A 173 -12.06 -9.56 -11.38
C ILE A 173 -12.27 -9.68 -12.90
N PRO A 174 -13.16 -10.57 -13.39
CA PRO A 174 -13.49 -10.65 -14.82
C PRO A 174 -14.00 -9.31 -15.35
N ARG A 175 -13.52 -8.91 -16.54
CA ARG A 175 -13.84 -7.60 -17.13
C ARG A 175 -14.68 -7.80 -18.37
N SER A 176 -15.86 -7.17 -18.41
CA SER A 176 -16.77 -7.24 -19.56
C SER A 176 -16.36 -6.31 -20.71
N SER A 177 -15.69 -5.18 -20.40
CA SER A 177 -15.14 -4.27 -21.39
C SER A 177 -13.92 -3.52 -20.86
N TYR A 178 -13.06 -3.10 -21.77
CA TYR A 178 -11.90 -2.29 -21.45
C TYR A 178 -12.18 -0.81 -21.71
N PRO A 179 -12.08 0.06 -20.68
CA PRO A 179 -12.11 1.48 -20.94
C PRO A 179 -10.90 1.83 -21.82
N PRO A 180 -11.09 2.58 -22.92
CA PRO A 180 -10.00 2.90 -23.85
C PRO A 180 -8.86 3.61 -23.12
N SER A 181 -7.62 3.39 -23.55
CA SER A 181 -6.45 4.09 -22.99
C SER A 181 -6.57 5.59 -23.29
N SER A 182 -7.07 6.36 -22.32
CA SER A 182 -7.26 7.80 -22.44
C SER A 182 -6.86 8.47 -21.13
N ARG A 183 -6.43 9.73 -21.19
CA ARG A 183 -6.08 10.52 -20.00
C ARG A 183 -7.21 10.54 -18.97
N ILE A 184 -8.46 10.63 -19.42
CA ILE A 184 -9.64 10.64 -18.55
C ILE A 184 -9.77 9.32 -17.80
N ASN A 185 -9.60 8.19 -18.50
CA ASN A 185 -9.70 6.87 -17.88
C ASN A 185 -8.54 6.61 -16.92
N HIS A 186 -7.31 7.03 -17.25
CA HIS A 186 -6.18 6.95 -16.33
C HIS A 186 -6.44 7.72 -15.02
N VAL A 187 -7.02 8.92 -15.09
CA VAL A 187 -7.42 9.68 -13.89
C VAL A 187 -8.48 8.92 -13.09
N ARG A 188 -9.50 8.35 -13.76
CA ARG A 188 -10.55 7.55 -13.11
C ARG A 188 -10.01 6.30 -12.42
N ASP A 189 -9.00 5.65 -13.01
CA ASP A 189 -8.38 4.47 -12.42
C ASP A 189 -7.65 4.82 -11.11
N TRP A 190 -6.93 5.94 -11.05
CA TRP A 190 -6.30 6.40 -9.80
C TRP A 190 -7.28 7.00 -8.80
N ASP A 191 -8.41 7.55 -9.27
CA ASP A 191 -9.55 7.87 -8.40
C ASP A 191 -10.08 6.59 -7.73
N SER A 192 -10.14 5.45 -8.45
CA SER A 192 -10.56 4.18 -7.87
C SER A 192 -9.59 3.64 -6.82
N VAL A 193 -8.29 3.91 -6.98
CA VAL A 193 -7.28 3.63 -5.94
C VAL A 193 -7.50 4.54 -4.74
N SER A 194 -7.77 5.83 -4.95
CA SER A 194 -7.86 6.82 -3.87
C SER A 194 -9.19 6.77 -3.10
N LYS A 195 -10.28 6.30 -3.75
CA LYS A 195 -11.66 6.32 -3.22
C LYS A 195 -12.27 4.92 -3.16
N GLY A 196 -11.48 3.89 -3.45
CA GLY A 196 -11.91 2.49 -3.41
C GLY A 196 -12.19 1.99 -1.99
N PRO A 197 -12.83 0.81 -1.87
CA PRO A 197 -13.21 0.23 -0.58
C PRO A 197 -12.01 0.02 0.37
N LEU A 198 -10.82 -0.26 -0.18
CA LEU A 198 -9.62 -0.41 0.62
C LEU A 198 -9.14 0.93 1.19
N SER A 199 -9.27 2.02 0.44
CA SER A 199 -8.78 3.35 0.83
C SER A 199 -9.63 4.03 1.89
N THR A 200 -10.82 3.52 2.19
CA THR A 200 -11.61 3.98 3.34
C THR A 200 -11.10 3.40 4.66
N ARG A 201 -10.24 2.38 4.67
CA ARG A 201 -9.70 1.80 5.91
C ARG A 201 -8.51 2.62 6.43
N GLY A 202 -8.45 2.83 7.75
CA GLY A 202 -7.35 3.54 8.42
C GLY A 202 -5.99 2.87 8.16
N TRP A 203 -5.85 1.59 8.52
CA TRP A 203 -4.60 0.81 8.35
C TRP A 203 -4.09 0.80 6.91
N ALA A 204 -4.99 0.68 5.92
CA ALA A 204 -4.64 0.69 4.50
C ALA A 204 -3.91 1.98 4.06
N PHE A 205 -3.96 3.06 4.86
CA PHE A 205 -3.18 4.26 4.57
C PHE A 205 -1.71 3.97 4.72
N GLN A 206 -1.30 3.44 5.87
CA GLN A 206 0.08 3.09 6.14
C GLN A 206 0.60 2.04 5.15
N GLU A 207 -0.23 1.04 4.86
CA GLU A 207 0.05 -0.01 3.87
C GLU A 207 0.36 0.60 2.50
N HIS A 208 -0.40 1.59 2.05
CA HIS A 208 -0.15 2.27 0.77
C HIS A 208 1.07 3.19 0.82
N GLN A 209 1.16 4.06 1.84
CA GLN A 209 2.18 5.11 1.89
C GLN A 209 3.60 4.54 2.02
N LEU A 210 3.76 3.50 2.85
CA LEU A 210 5.08 2.96 3.20
C LEU A 210 5.61 1.91 2.22
N SER A 211 4.75 1.25 1.44
CA SER A 211 5.15 0.17 0.53
C SER A 211 5.94 0.60 -0.69
N THR A 212 7.18 0.16 -0.86
CA THR A 212 8.04 0.62 -1.97
C THR A 212 7.48 0.27 -3.36
N LYS A 213 6.86 -0.90 -3.51
CA LYS A 213 6.32 -1.45 -4.76
C LYS A 213 4.91 -1.97 -4.53
N ILE A 214 3.93 -1.55 -5.33
CA ILE A 214 2.54 -1.93 -5.19
C ILE A 214 1.94 -2.26 -6.56
N VAL A 215 1.27 -3.41 -6.63
CA VAL A 215 0.38 -3.75 -7.74
C VAL A 215 -1.06 -3.57 -7.25
N HIS A 216 -1.82 -2.68 -7.86
CA HIS A 216 -3.24 -2.52 -7.57
C HIS A 216 -4.07 -3.37 -8.52
N PHE A 217 -4.85 -4.26 -7.94
CA PHE A 217 -5.86 -5.06 -8.61
C PHE A 217 -7.18 -4.30 -8.54
N THR A 218 -7.44 -3.44 -9.53
CA THR A 218 -8.70 -2.70 -9.62
C THR A 218 -9.75 -3.47 -10.42
N LYS A 219 -10.99 -2.96 -10.44
CA LYS A 219 -12.06 -3.50 -11.27
C LYS A 219 -11.81 -3.31 -12.78
N SER A 220 -10.98 -2.34 -13.16
CA SER A 220 -10.80 -1.92 -14.56
C SER A 220 -9.51 -2.42 -15.19
N ARG A 221 -8.38 -2.40 -14.47
CA ARG A 221 -7.04 -2.76 -14.97
C ARG A 221 -6.05 -3.00 -13.84
N LEU A 222 -4.92 -3.64 -14.15
CA LEU A 222 -3.77 -3.62 -13.23
C LEU A 222 -3.10 -2.25 -13.27
N LEU A 223 -2.77 -1.72 -12.09
CA LEU A 223 -1.96 -0.52 -11.94
C LEU A 223 -0.69 -0.85 -11.18
N TRP A 224 0.40 -0.20 -11.54
CA TRP A 224 1.65 -0.25 -10.82
C TRP A 224 1.95 1.08 -10.17
N GLU A 225 2.42 1.03 -8.93
CA GLU A 225 2.98 2.18 -8.25
C GLU A 225 4.28 1.79 -7.54
N CYS A 226 5.34 2.58 -7.74
CA CYS A 226 6.49 2.58 -6.86
C CYS A 226 6.86 4.01 -6.44
N ARG A 227 7.91 4.19 -5.64
CA ARG A 227 8.35 5.52 -5.15
C ARG A 227 8.65 6.53 -6.27
N THR A 228 8.98 6.07 -7.48
CA THR A 228 9.47 6.92 -8.59
C THR A 228 8.49 7.04 -9.76
N CYS A 229 7.72 5.99 -10.04
CA CYS A 229 6.89 5.91 -11.24
C CYS A 229 5.56 5.20 -10.98
N VAL A 230 4.67 5.34 -11.96
CA VAL A 230 3.38 4.66 -12.02
C VAL A 230 3.22 4.03 -13.39
N ALA A 231 2.48 2.93 -13.51
CA ALA A 231 2.20 2.32 -14.81
C ALA A 231 0.80 1.70 -14.84
N TYR A 232 0.35 1.32 -16.03
CA TYR A 232 -0.96 0.75 -16.30
C TYR A 232 -0.79 -0.51 -17.13
N GLU A 233 -1.69 -1.48 -16.99
CA GLU A 233 -1.65 -2.75 -17.73
C GLU A 233 -1.49 -2.59 -19.25
N ASP A 234 -2.09 -1.54 -19.82
CA ASP A 234 -2.12 -1.20 -21.24
C ASP A 234 -0.94 -0.30 -21.68
N PHE A 235 -0.15 0.18 -20.73
CA PHE A 235 1.00 1.04 -20.99
C PHE A 235 2.28 0.44 -20.39
N GLN A 236 3.06 -0.20 -21.25
CA GLN A 236 4.19 -1.01 -20.81
C GLN A 236 5.25 -0.17 -20.09
N ALA A 237 5.54 1.07 -20.50
CA ALA A 237 6.59 1.88 -19.86
C ALA A 237 6.10 2.62 -18.58
N PRO A 238 6.78 2.50 -17.43
CA PRO A 238 6.44 3.29 -16.25
C PRO A 238 6.57 4.78 -16.54
N ILE A 239 5.51 5.52 -16.27
CA ILE A 239 5.44 6.96 -16.44
C ILE A 239 6.04 7.58 -15.17
N SER A 240 7.05 8.43 -15.32
CA SER A 240 7.61 9.18 -14.19
C SER A 240 6.50 10.05 -13.54
N ARG A 241 6.45 10.09 -12.20
CA ARG A 241 5.39 10.78 -11.43
C ARG A 241 5.20 12.26 -11.81
N ILE A 242 6.24 12.90 -12.33
CA ILE A 242 6.29 14.33 -12.65
C ILE A 242 5.38 14.67 -13.85
N ILE A 243 5.20 13.73 -14.78
CA ILE A 243 4.39 13.93 -15.98
C ILE A 243 2.89 14.06 -15.65
N LEU A 244 2.44 13.58 -14.48
CA LEU A 244 1.04 13.69 -14.05
C LEU A 244 0.71 15.02 -13.34
N GLY A 245 1.73 15.83 -13.01
CA GLY A 245 1.56 17.06 -12.22
C GLY A 245 1.63 18.38 -13.02
N THR A 246 2.13 18.37 -14.26
CA THR A 246 2.26 19.58 -15.08
C THR A 246 1.41 19.49 -16.34
N GLY A 247 0.56 20.49 -16.56
CA GLY A 247 -0.13 20.69 -17.83
C GLY A 247 0.85 20.58 -19.00
N THR A 248 0.59 19.61 -19.88
CA THR A 248 1.11 19.43 -21.25
C THR A 248 2.56 19.82 -21.53
N ARG A 249 3.40 18.82 -21.86
CA ARG A 249 3.97 18.66 -23.21
C ARG A 249 4.68 17.31 -23.36
N ASN A 250 4.27 16.61 -24.42
CA ASN A 250 4.93 15.57 -25.21
C ASN A 250 5.54 14.35 -24.51
N PHE A 251 4.83 13.24 -24.72
CA PHE A 251 5.41 11.92 -24.90
C PHE A 251 6.54 11.97 -25.93
N SER A 252 7.77 11.93 -25.44
CA SER A 252 8.88 11.30 -26.14
C SER A 252 9.77 10.71 -25.06
N VAL A 253 9.98 9.40 -25.12
CA VAL A 253 11.05 8.70 -24.41
C VAL A 253 12.21 8.67 -25.39
N PRO A 254 13.23 9.55 -25.29
CA PRO A 254 14.47 9.34 -26.01
C PRO A 254 15.26 8.29 -25.24
N SER A 255 15.78 7.34 -26.00
CA SER A 255 16.78 6.36 -25.60
C SER A 255 17.89 7.04 -24.77
N GLY A 256 18.13 6.55 -23.55
CA GLY A 256 19.32 6.88 -22.78
C GLY A 256 19.34 8.29 -22.17
N LYS A 257 18.76 8.43 -20.97
CA LYS A 257 19.22 9.25 -19.81
C LYS A 257 18.03 9.52 -18.90
N TRP A 258 17.89 8.70 -17.86
CA TRP A 258 16.93 8.90 -16.79
C TRP A 258 17.30 10.17 -15.99
N ARG A 259 16.48 11.22 -16.08
CA ARG A 259 16.66 12.43 -15.27
C ARG A 259 15.68 12.37 -14.10
N LEU A 260 16.20 12.14 -12.90
CA LEU A 260 15.52 12.49 -11.65
C LEU A 260 15.23 13.99 -11.68
N LEU A 261 13.97 14.38 -11.79
CA LEU A 261 13.55 15.77 -11.73
C LEU A 261 12.84 16.01 -10.38
N ASP A 262 13.61 16.57 -9.45
CA ASP A 262 13.24 17.57 -8.46
C ASP A 262 11.73 17.77 -8.22
N GLY A 263 11.26 17.27 -7.09
CA GLY A 263 9.87 17.37 -6.63
C GLY A 263 9.49 18.79 -6.22
N ARG A 264 8.97 19.58 -7.16
CA ARG A 264 8.06 20.68 -6.83
C ARG A 264 6.62 20.17 -6.85
N PRO A 265 5.82 20.44 -5.80
CA PRO A 265 4.41 20.04 -5.76
C PRO A 265 3.65 20.79 -6.87
N GLY A 266 3.12 20.03 -7.82
CA GLY A 266 2.22 20.57 -8.84
C GLY A 266 0.84 20.80 -8.23
N LYS A 267 0.17 21.90 -8.59
CA LYS A 267 -1.14 22.31 -8.04
C LYS A 267 -2.31 21.35 -8.32
N ASN A 268 -2.08 20.19 -8.95
CA ASN A 268 -3.08 19.19 -9.32
C ASN A 268 -2.73 17.79 -8.78
N GLU A 269 -2.31 17.68 -7.52
CA GLU A 269 -2.02 16.40 -6.86
C GLU A 269 -3.32 15.63 -6.56
N LYS A 270 -3.82 14.89 -7.56
CA LYS A 270 -4.83 13.83 -7.36
C LYS A 270 -4.22 12.48 -6.95
N TYR A 271 -2.92 12.48 -6.62
CA TYR A 271 -2.14 11.29 -6.33
C TYR A 271 -1.73 11.30 -4.85
N ASN A 272 -2.40 10.49 -4.03
CA ASN A 272 -2.38 10.58 -2.57
C ASN A 272 -1.10 10.05 -1.88
N ARG A 273 -0.02 9.75 -2.61
CA ARG A 273 1.19 9.23 -1.99
C ARG A 273 2.16 10.32 -1.59
N ILE A 274 2.27 10.52 -0.29
CA ILE A 274 3.17 11.46 0.34
C ILE A 274 4.57 10.83 0.35
N ASN A 275 5.53 11.56 -0.24
CA ASN A 275 6.90 11.09 -0.29
C ASN A 275 7.61 11.38 1.05
N PHE A 276 7.69 10.36 1.89
CA PHE A 276 8.43 10.36 3.16
C PHE A 276 9.87 9.79 3.03
N SER A 277 10.34 9.47 1.81
CA SER A 277 11.68 8.90 1.64
C SER A 277 12.76 9.99 1.76
N PRO A 278 13.83 9.76 2.54
CA PRO A 278 15.01 10.65 2.65
C PRO A 278 15.81 10.65 1.34
N SER A 279 15.20 11.13 0.27
CA SER A 279 15.94 11.49 -0.93
C SER A 279 16.77 12.75 -0.64
N LYS A 280 17.84 12.99 -1.42
CA LYS A 280 18.60 14.27 -1.36
C LYS A 280 17.70 15.52 -1.43
N ALA A 281 16.51 15.41 -2.06
CA ALA A 281 15.52 16.47 -2.14
C ALA A 281 14.73 16.71 -0.84
N LEU A 282 14.70 15.74 0.09
CA LEU A 282 14.09 15.90 1.41
C LEU A 282 15.08 16.54 2.40
N ALA A 283 16.39 16.29 2.24
CA ALA A 283 17.44 16.96 3.01
C ALA A 283 17.56 18.48 2.72
N LEU A 284 17.00 18.94 1.60
CA LEU A 284 16.92 20.36 1.21
C LEU A 284 15.59 21.03 1.62
N GLN A 285 14.65 20.29 2.22
CA GLN A 285 13.37 20.83 2.65
C GLN A 285 13.47 21.46 4.03
N THR A 286 12.69 22.53 4.22
CA THR A 286 12.58 23.17 5.53
C THR A 286 11.73 22.29 6.47
N ARG A 287 11.91 22.42 7.79
CA ARG A 287 11.01 21.77 8.78
C ARG A 287 9.53 22.08 8.49
N HIS A 288 9.26 23.33 8.07
CA HIS A 288 7.93 23.76 7.66
C HIS A 288 7.33 22.91 6.52
N ASP A 289 8.11 22.57 5.48
CA ASP A 289 7.66 21.71 4.38
C ASP A 289 7.32 20.29 4.87
N ILE A 290 8.16 19.76 5.76
CA ILE A 290 8.01 18.42 6.36
C ILE A 290 6.72 18.37 7.20
N HIS A 291 6.50 19.35 8.08
CA HIS A 291 5.28 19.44 8.87
C HIS A 291 4.03 19.67 8.00
N THR A 292 4.13 20.44 6.91
CA THR A 292 3.02 20.64 5.98
C THR A 292 2.61 19.32 5.31
N ARG A 293 3.58 18.46 4.96
CA ARG A 293 3.29 17.10 4.47
C ARG A 293 2.65 16.23 5.54
N TRP A 294 3.08 16.34 6.80
CA TRP A 294 2.46 15.65 7.91
C TRP A 294 0.99 16.04 8.07
N LEU A 295 0.68 17.35 8.11
CA LEU A 295 -0.70 17.83 8.19
C LEU A 295 -1.54 17.34 7.01
N LYS A 296 -0.97 17.27 5.80
CA LYS A 296 -1.66 16.69 4.65
C LYS A 296 -1.94 15.19 4.82
N ALA A 297 -1.00 14.45 5.43
CA ALA A 297 -1.17 13.04 5.75
C ALA A 297 -2.32 12.84 6.75
N VAL A 298 -2.34 13.65 7.81
CA VAL A 298 -3.39 13.63 8.83
C VAL A 298 -4.75 14.01 8.22
N GLU A 299 -4.81 15.00 7.33
CA GLU A 299 -6.04 15.38 6.61
C GLU A 299 -6.58 14.20 5.79
N ILE A 300 -5.73 13.56 4.97
CA ILE A 300 -6.13 12.41 4.14
C ILE A 300 -6.55 11.23 5.02
N TYR A 301 -5.80 10.94 6.08
CA TYR A 301 -6.10 9.86 7.01
C TYR A 301 -7.43 10.09 7.73
N SER A 302 -7.68 11.32 8.20
CA SER A 302 -8.91 11.68 8.92
C SER A 302 -10.17 11.59 8.05
N SER A 303 -10.03 11.65 6.72
CA SER A 303 -11.16 11.47 5.80
C SER A 303 -11.62 10.01 5.62
N ARG A 304 -10.90 9.06 6.23
CA ARG A 304 -11.17 7.62 6.13
C ARG A 304 -12.23 7.16 7.14
N SER A 305 -12.86 6.03 6.84
CA SER A 305 -13.79 5.35 7.75
C SER A 305 -13.00 4.61 8.84
N LEU A 306 -12.77 5.31 9.95
CA LEU A 306 -12.07 4.79 11.12
C LEU A 306 -13.03 3.93 11.95
N THR A 307 -13.09 2.62 11.64
CA THR A 307 -14.02 1.68 12.28
C THR A 307 -13.76 1.48 13.77
N PHE A 308 -12.49 1.47 14.18
CA PHE A 308 -12.06 1.31 15.57
C PHE A 308 -11.34 2.57 16.01
N SER A 309 -11.85 3.23 17.06
CA SER A 309 -11.28 4.47 17.59
C SER A 309 -9.85 4.29 18.08
N ASP A 310 -9.56 3.13 18.65
CA ASP A 310 -8.31 2.85 19.35
C ASP A 310 -7.17 2.60 18.35
N ASP A 311 -7.50 2.20 17.12
CA ASP A 311 -6.57 1.96 16.03
C ASP A 311 -6.06 3.25 15.36
N LYS A 312 -6.61 4.42 15.71
CA LYS A 312 -6.34 5.69 15.01
C LYS A 312 -4.86 6.06 15.02
N LEU A 313 -4.26 6.08 16.22
CA LEU A 313 -2.86 6.45 16.40
C LEU A 313 -1.91 5.33 15.97
N PRO A 314 -2.15 4.05 16.34
CA PRO A 314 -1.35 2.94 15.83
C PRO A 314 -1.25 2.92 14.30
N ALA A 315 -2.35 3.14 13.58
CA ALA A 315 -2.37 3.13 12.11
C ALA A 315 -1.69 4.34 11.46
N LEU A 316 -1.38 5.41 12.22
CA LEU A 316 -0.59 6.56 11.75
C LEU A 316 0.88 6.51 12.22
N SER A 317 1.16 5.75 13.27
CA SER A 317 2.48 5.70 13.93
C SER A 317 3.61 5.35 12.97
N GLY A 318 3.36 4.50 11.97
CA GLY A 318 4.36 4.15 10.96
C GLY A 318 4.78 5.31 10.08
N LEU A 319 3.84 6.18 9.70
CA LEU A 319 4.17 7.41 8.96
C LEU A 319 4.94 8.38 9.86
N ALA A 320 4.56 8.48 11.14
CA ALA A 320 5.25 9.33 12.10
C ALA A 320 6.71 8.90 12.26
N SER A 321 6.95 7.60 12.45
CA SER A 321 8.31 7.02 12.52
C SER A 321 9.12 7.28 11.24
N ALA A 322 8.50 7.13 10.06
CA ALA A 322 9.16 7.43 8.80
C ALA A 322 9.51 8.92 8.64
N LEU A 323 8.68 9.82 9.16
CA LEU A 323 8.93 11.26 9.14
C LEU A 323 9.96 11.68 10.19
N SER A 324 9.94 11.06 11.38
CA SER A 324 10.89 11.32 12.47
C SER A 324 12.33 11.10 12.00
N ALA A 325 12.57 10.04 11.22
CA ALA A 325 13.87 9.75 10.63
C ALA A 325 14.39 10.87 9.69
N VAL A 326 13.51 11.75 9.21
CA VAL A 326 13.84 12.86 8.31
C VAL A 326 13.94 14.18 9.06
N ILE A 327 12.98 14.46 9.94
CA ILE A 327 12.86 15.76 10.62
C ILE A 327 13.97 15.96 11.67
N GLY A 328 14.55 14.86 12.15
CA GLY A 328 15.54 14.86 13.22
C GLY A 328 14.88 14.88 14.60
N LYS A 329 15.49 15.59 15.56
CA LYS A 329 14.89 15.77 16.89
C LYS A 329 13.65 16.68 16.77
N ASP A 330 12.48 16.11 16.95
CA ASP A 330 11.19 16.75 17.17
C ASP A 330 10.39 15.77 18.04
N ASP A 331 9.68 16.29 19.03
CA ASP A 331 8.87 15.43 19.88
C ASP A 331 7.54 15.14 19.18
N TYR A 332 7.30 13.86 18.91
CA TYR A 332 6.02 13.41 18.39
C TYR A 332 5.01 13.30 19.53
N LEU A 333 4.20 14.34 19.67
CA LEU A 333 3.12 14.45 20.64
C LEU A 333 1.85 13.85 20.05
N ALA A 334 1.91 12.53 19.84
CA ALA A 334 0.78 11.69 19.45
C ALA A 334 -0.06 12.33 18.32
N GLY A 335 0.40 12.24 17.08
CA GLY A 335 -0.31 12.85 15.94
C GLY A 335 0.07 14.31 15.65
N ILE A 336 0.74 15.00 16.58
CA ILE A 336 1.24 16.37 16.42
C ILE A 336 2.75 16.38 16.63
N TRP A 337 3.47 17.29 15.98
CA TRP A 337 4.89 17.53 16.22
C TRP A 337 5.04 18.78 17.09
N ALA A 338 5.88 18.72 18.13
CA ALA A 338 6.03 19.80 19.11
C ALA A 338 6.44 21.13 18.44
N ASP A 339 7.35 21.09 17.47
CA ASP A 339 7.79 22.29 16.74
C ASP A 339 6.68 22.91 15.87
N ASP A 340 5.62 22.16 15.57
CA ASP A 340 4.48 22.64 14.78
C ASP A 340 3.15 22.56 15.53
N ILE A 341 3.23 22.56 16.86
CA ILE A 341 2.06 22.35 17.72
C ILE A 341 0.95 23.36 17.45
N LEU A 342 1.31 24.62 17.16
CA LEU A 342 0.32 25.66 16.85
C LEU A 342 -0.53 25.27 15.64
N ARG A 343 0.08 24.88 14.51
CA ARG A 343 -0.68 24.41 13.32
C ARG A 343 -1.38 23.08 13.58
N GLY A 344 -0.77 22.18 14.33
CA GLY A 344 -1.38 20.91 14.75
C GLY A 344 -2.65 21.08 15.60
N LEU A 345 -2.76 22.19 16.35
CA LEU A 345 -3.92 22.55 17.15
C LEU A 345 -4.96 23.39 16.39
N PHE A 346 -4.71 23.83 15.15
CA PHE A 346 -5.69 24.57 14.34
C PHE A 346 -6.62 23.63 13.55
N TRP A 347 -7.49 22.93 14.29
CA TRP A 347 -8.55 22.07 13.74
C TRP A 347 -9.57 22.90 12.96
N LYS A 348 -10.05 22.39 11.82
CA LYS A 348 -11.11 23.04 11.03
C LYS A 348 -12.17 22.03 10.63
N HIS A 349 -13.39 22.14 11.16
CA HIS A 349 -14.49 21.27 10.76
C HIS A 349 -14.64 21.21 9.22
N GLY A 350 -14.57 20.01 8.65
CA GLY A 350 -14.73 19.78 7.22
C GLY A 350 -16.19 19.95 6.80
N THR A 351 -16.64 21.18 6.53
CA THR A 351 -17.86 21.38 5.75
C THR A 351 -17.54 21.07 4.29
N THR A 352 -17.80 19.84 3.84
CA THR A 352 -17.86 19.54 2.40
C THR A 352 -19.31 19.40 1.98
N PHE A 353 -19.72 20.26 1.04
CA PHE A 353 -20.92 20.20 0.21
C PHE A 353 -21.43 18.75 0.00
N ARG A 354 -22.53 18.39 0.67
CA ARG A 354 -23.45 17.32 0.23
C ARG A 354 -24.83 17.93 0.10
N ALA A 355 -25.08 18.55 -1.05
CA ALA A 355 -26.44 18.65 -1.55
C ALA A 355 -26.92 17.22 -1.85
N LEU A 356 -28.05 16.86 -1.24
CA LEU A 356 -28.93 15.73 -1.57
C LEU A 356 -28.31 14.33 -1.43
N PHE A 357 -28.37 13.76 -0.22
CA PHE A 357 -29.12 12.52 0.04
C PHE A 357 -29.41 12.41 1.54
N LYS A 358 -30.70 12.26 1.85
CA LYS A 358 -31.30 12.25 3.19
C LYS A 358 -30.98 10.94 3.93
N GLN A 359 -30.89 11.09 5.26
CA GLN A 359 -31.09 10.08 6.30
C GLN A 359 -30.09 8.92 6.35
N THR A 360 -29.00 9.15 7.06
CA THR A 360 -28.64 8.41 8.29
C THR A 360 -27.50 9.18 8.94
N GLY A 361 -27.66 9.50 10.23
CA GLY A 361 -26.70 10.31 10.98
C GLY A 361 -25.36 9.59 11.14
N ALA A 362 -24.34 10.07 10.45
CA ALA A 362 -22.96 9.72 10.72
C ALA A 362 -22.16 11.02 10.77
N TYR A 363 -21.67 11.33 11.98
CA TYR A 363 -20.83 12.49 12.26
C TYR A 363 -19.47 12.30 11.60
N THR A 364 -19.09 13.23 10.72
CA THR A 364 -17.76 13.28 10.10
C THR A 364 -16.82 14.01 11.03
N PHE A 365 -16.05 13.27 11.83
CA PHE A 365 -15.05 13.85 12.72
C PHE A 365 -13.72 14.07 11.98
N LEU A 366 -13.16 15.27 12.07
CA LEU A 366 -11.70 15.41 12.11
C LEU A 366 -11.25 14.91 13.48
N ALA A 367 -11.03 13.61 13.58
CA ALA A 367 -10.60 12.99 14.82
C ALA A 367 -9.12 12.60 14.74
N VAL A 368 -8.29 13.45 15.32
CA VAL A 368 -7.29 12.97 16.28
C VAL A 368 -7.54 13.70 17.61
N GLY A 369 -8.77 13.61 18.12
CA GLY A 369 -9.09 14.17 19.43
C GLY A 369 -8.30 13.41 20.51
N PHE A 370 -7.32 14.08 21.09
CA PHE A 370 -6.77 13.76 22.41
C PHE A 370 -7.64 14.44 23.44
N ILE A 371 -8.69 13.75 23.88
CA ILE A 371 -9.11 13.61 25.27
C ILE A 371 -9.84 12.26 25.36
#